data_AF-A0A9P7D5U0-F1
#
_entry.id   AF-A0A9P7D5U0-F1
#
_cell.length_a   1.000
_cell.length_b   1.000
_cell.length_c   1.000
_cell.angle_alpha   90.00
_cell.angle_beta   90.00
_cell.angle_gamma   90.00
#
_symmetry.space_group_name_H-M   'P 1'
#
loop_
_entity.id
_entity.type
_entity.pdbx_description
1 polymer ?
#
loop_
_entity_poly.entity_id
_entity_poly.type
_entity_poly.pdbx_seq_one_letter_code
_entity_poly.pdbx_strand_id
1 'polypeptide(L)'
;MAHLIRSAKTASEWVHRDLVAYNINIVTQSKQQFFHTALLRQPDHPSLDGFMSTWLRQNAADNETAKLLHYLELVDESGGHEAAIDNFLAKLLEKLEYDDDNRIIFVSHDFPFDICGETSSAEINICIVGENQHTIMLVLDKKLKDPEPQVIAAAIAAYANDNEIRTMRHRPRLPTITFPAITMHGTYPIFYKITVTAQLCDAVAFGTYPPTTTHALRYIPDLPLPYNEGMHLLQNRIEILTCLEAFKQFLQN
;
A
#
# COMPACT_ATOMS: atom_id res chain seq x y z
N MET A 1 -14.47 21.40 13.41
CA MET A 1 -13.80 20.88 12.20
C MET A 1 -14.72 20.80 10.97
N ALA A 2 -16.05 20.82 11.11
CA ALA A 2 -16.99 20.82 9.99
C ALA A 2 -16.79 21.96 8.96
N HIS A 3 -16.21 23.09 9.38
CA HIS A 3 -16.02 24.32 8.57
C HIS A 3 -14.80 24.29 7.63
N LEU A 4 -14.03 23.21 7.57
CA LEU A 4 -12.97 23.09 6.57
C LEU A 4 -13.60 22.98 5.16
N ILE A 5 -13.02 23.71 4.20
CA ILE A 5 -13.43 23.66 2.80
C ILE A 5 -13.07 22.27 2.26
N ARG A 6 -14.06 21.62 1.62
CA ARG A 6 -13.90 20.40 0.86
C ARG A 6 -14.07 20.78 -0.61
N SER A 7 -13.15 20.33 -1.44
CA SER A 7 -13.17 20.56 -2.88
C SER A 7 -12.85 19.26 -3.60
N ALA A 8 -13.34 19.13 -4.82
CA ALA A 8 -12.91 18.05 -5.70
C ALA A 8 -11.40 18.14 -5.95
N LYS A 9 -10.73 16.99 -5.85
CA LYS A 9 -9.28 16.82 -5.98
C LYS A 9 -8.98 15.39 -6.39
N THR A 10 -7.91 15.19 -7.15
CA THR A 10 -7.38 13.84 -7.38
C THR A 10 -6.79 13.27 -6.09
N ALA A 11 -6.66 11.95 -6.00
CA ALA A 11 -6.07 11.33 -4.80
C ALA A 11 -4.62 11.82 -4.53
N SER A 12 -3.86 12.15 -5.59
CA SER A 12 -2.49 12.66 -5.47
C SER A 12 -2.42 14.10 -4.94
N GLU A 13 -3.52 14.85 -5.00
CA GLU A 13 -3.63 16.23 -4.48
C GLU A 13 -4.11 16.28 -3.02
N TRP A 14 -4.49 15.15 -2.43
CA TRP A 14 -4.88 15.10 -1.02
C TRP A 14 -3.68 15.40 -0.12
N VAL A 15 -3.94 16.23 0.89
CA VAL A 15 -2.98 16.62 1.93
C VAL A 15 -3.58 16.38 3.32
N HIS A 16 -2.78 16.52 4.38
CA HIS A 16 -3.23 16.33 5.76
C HIS A 16 -4.54 17.08 6.11
N ARG A 17 -4.73 18.28 5.54
CA ARG A 17 -5.96 19.07 5.74
C ARG A 17 -7.22 18.31 5.29
N ASP A 18 -7.13 17.53 4.23
CA ASP A 18 -8.25 16.74 3.70
C ASP A 18 -8.64 15.61 4.67
N LEU A 19 -7.66 14.96 5.30
CA LEU A 19 -7.92 13.98 6.36
C LEU A 19 -8.72 14.59 7.52
N VAL A 20 -8.32 15.78 7.98
CA VAL A 20 -9.05 16.50 9.03
C VAL A 20 -10.46 16.90 8.55
N ALA A 21 -10.59 17.32 7.29
CA ALA A 21 -11.88 17.70 6.70
C ALA A 21 -12.85 16.51 6.60
N TYR A 22 -12.35 15.28 6.51
CA TYR A 22 -13.16 14.06 6.48
C TYR A 22 -13.09 13.25 7.79
N ASN A 23 -12.67 13.86 8.90
CA ASN A 23 -12.63 13.20 10.22
C ASN A 23 -11.83 11.89 10.23
N ILE A 24 -10.71 11.86 9.51
CA ILE A 24 -9.84 10.69 9.39
C ILE A 24 -8.61 10.92 10.26
N ASN A 25 -8.34 9.95 11.13
CA ASN A 25 -7.18 9.95 12.01
C ASN A 25 -6.28 8.76 11.71
N ILE A 26 -4.99 8.97 11.84
CA ILE A 26 -3.99 7.93 11.64
C ILE A 26 -3.43 7.51 12.98
N VAL A 27 -3.51 6.22 13.25
CA VAL A 27 -3.12 5.62 14.53
C VAL A 27 -1.89 4.76 14.29
N THR A 28 -0.75 5.21 14.80
CA THR A 28 0.48 4.39 14.75
C THR A 28 0.38 3.29 15.78
N GLN A 29 0.65 2.06 15.34
CA GLN A 29 0.64 0.87 16.15
C GLN A 29 2.05 0.29 16.28
N SER A 30 2.30 -0.37 17.40
CA SER A 30 3.46 -1.25 17.55
C SER A 30 3.32 -2.50 16.66
N LYS A 31 4.42 -3.21 16.43
CA LYS A 31 4.46 -4.50 15.71
C LYS A 31 3.39 -5.47 16.26
N GLN A 32 3.33 -5.60 17.60
CA GLN A 32 2.35 -6.45 18.28
C GLN A 32 0.90 -6.01 18.04
N GLN A 33 0.60 -4.71 18.11
CA GLN A 33 -0.76 -4.21 17.88
C GLN A 33 -1.19 -4.37 16.42
N PHE A 34 -0.26 -4.21 15.48
CA PHE A 34 -0.58 -4.23 14.05
C PHE A 34 -0.73 -5.65 13.50
N PHE A 35 0.22 -6.54 13.79
CA PHE A 35 0.25 -7.93 13.31
C PHE A 35 -0.37 -8.94 14.29
N HIS A 36 -0.85 -8.47 15.44
CA HIS A 36 -1.31 -9.33 16.55
C HIS A 36 -0.23 -10.27 17.12
N THR A 37 1.04 -10.04 16.79
CA THR A 37 2.20 -10.75 17.32
C THR A 37 3.44 -9.85 17.28
N ALA A 38 4.31 -9.97 18.29
CA ALA A 38 5.62 -9.33 18.27
C ALA A 38 6.67 -10.18 17.53
N LEU A 39 6.42 -11.48 17.38
CA LEU A 39 7.32 -12.45 16.77
C LEU A 39 6.79 -12.78 15.37
N LEU A 40 7.38 -12.13 14.37
CA LEU A 40 7.13 -12.42 12.97
C LEU A 40 8.08 -13.52 12.51
N ARG A 41 7.61 -14.39 11.62
CA ARG A 41 8.44 -15.43 11.02
C ARG A 41 9.16 -14.85 9.81
N GLN A 42 10.44 -15.16 9.68
CA GLN A 42 11.16 -14.85 8.46
C GLN A 42 10.51 -15.57 7.28
N PRO A 43 10.56 -15.00 6.07
CA PRO A 43 10.05 -15.67 4.88
C PRO A 43 10.81 -16.96 4.63
N ASP A 44 10.08 -18.05 4.45
CA ASP A 44 10.62 -19.38 4.09
C ASP A 44 10.47 -19.58 2.59
N HIS A 45 11.10 -18.68 1.82
CA HIS A 45 11.06 -18.68 0.36
C HIS A 45 12.46 -18.94 -0.18
N PRO A 46 12.75 -20.14 -0.73
CA PRO A 46 14.08 -20.45 -1.28
C PRO A 46 14.53 -19.46 -2.37
N SER A 47 13.58 -18.83 -3.05
CA SER A 47 13.83 -17.81 -4.08
C SER A 47 14.37 -16.48 -3.51
N LEU A 48 14.26 -16.27 -2.20
CA LEU A 48 14.72 -15.07 -1.49
C LEU A 48 15.98 -15.31 -0.65
N ASP A 49 16.41 -16.56 -0.44
CA ASP A 49 17.60 -16.87 0.38
C ASP A 49 18.86 -16.13 -0.09
N GLY A 50 19.12 -16.18 -1.40
CA GLY A 50 20.23 -15.45 -1.99
C GLY A 50 20.08 -13.94 -1.83
N PHE A 51 18.86 -13.41 -1.99
CA PHE A 51 18.58 -12.00 -1.75
C PHE A 51 18.75 -11.61 -0.28
N MET A 52 18.41 -12.46 0.69
CA MET A 52 18.58 -12.15 2.12
C MET A 52 20.03 -12.21 2.60
N SER A 53 20.90 -12.94 1.90
CA SER A 53 22.28 -13.21 2.34
C SER A 53 23.36 -12.54 1.49
N THR A 54 23.03 -12.11 0.26
CA THR A 54 23.99 -11.54 -0.69
C THR A 54 23.96 -10.02 -0.68
N TRP A 55 25.09 -9.40 -0.35
CA TRP A 55 25.20 -7.94 -0.32
C TRP A 55 25.24 -7.31 -1.71
N LEU A 56 26.14 -7.78 -2.58
CA LEU A 56 26.37 -7.23 -3.92
C LEU A 56 25.88 -8.19 -4.99
N ARG A 57 25.27 -7.65 -6.06
CA ARG A 57 24.86 -8.42 -7.24
C ARG A 57 25.97 -9.31 -7.80
N GLN A 58 27.21 -8.81 -7.85
CA GLN A 58 28.36 -9.54 -8.37
C GLN A 58 28.71 -10.83 -7.60
N ASN A 59 28.20 -10.96 -6.37
CA ASN A 59 28.39 -12.12 -5.51
C ASN A 59 27.19 -13.08 -5.54
N ALA A 60 26.15 -12.79 -6.32
CA ALA A 60 24.97 -13.63 -6.40
C ALA A 60 25.30 -15.02 -6.98
N ALA A 61 24.83 -16.06 -6.31
CA ALA A 61 25.05 -17.45 -6.74
C ALA A 61 24.19 -17.86 -7.93
N ASP A 62 23.09 -17.14 -8.17
CA ASP A 62 22.12 -17.44 -9.21
C ASP A 62 21.58 -16.15 -9.88
N ASN A 63 21.00 -16.32 -11.06
CA ASN A 63 20.51 -15.22 -11.88
C ASN A 63 19.30 -14.51 -11.27
N GLU A 64 18.45 -15.21 -10.50
CA GLU A 64 17.27 -14.61 -9.90
C GLU A 64 17.65 -13.66 -8.76
N THR A 65 18.58 -14.09 -7.90
CA THR A 65 19.20 -13.23 -6.88
C THR A 65 19.89 -12.03 -7.53
N ALA A 66 20.70 -12.26 -8.57
CA ALA A 66 21.39 -11.18 -9.28
C ALA A 66 20.41 -10.16 -9.88
N LYS A 67 19.29 -10.62 -10.44
CA LYS A 67 18.26 -9.79 -11.05
C LYS A 67 17.51 -8.97 -10.00
N LEU A 68 17.12 -9.56 -8.87
CA LEU A 68 16.44 -8.83 -7.80
C LEU A 68 17.35 -7.78 -7.15
N LEU A 69 18.63 -8.10 -6.94
CA LEU A 69 19.64 -7.12 -6.49
C LEU A 69 19.84 -6.01 -7.51
N HIS A 70 19.78 -6.31 -8.82
CA HIS A 70 19.88 -5.28 -9.84
C HIS A 70 18.71 -4.30 -9.80
N TYR A 71 17.46 -4.78 -9.60
CA TYR A 71 16.32 -3.89 -9.41
C TYR A 71 16.50 -2.99 -8.19
N LEU A 72 17.05 -3.53 -7.09
CA LEU A 72 17.37 -2.75 -5.89
C LEU A 72 18.42 -1.67 -6.18
N GLU A 73 19.50 -2.00 -6.89
CA GLU A 73 20.54 -1.05 -7.32
C GLU A 73 19.96 0.07 -8.21
N LEU A 74 19.04 -0.26 -9.12
CA LEU A 74 18.39 0.73 -10.00
C LEU A 74 17.56 1.76 -9.24
N VAL A 75 17.02 1.43 -8.06
CA VAL A 75 16.32 2.42 -7.22
C VAL A 75 17.29 3.52 -6.79
N ASP A 76 18.51 3.18 -6.39
CA ASP A 76 19.53 4.16 -5.99
C ASP A 76 20.10 4.93 -7.19
N GLU A 77 20.46 4.23 -8.26
CA GLU A 77 21.07 4.85 -9.45
C GLU A 77 20.12 5.84 -10.12
N SER A 78 18.82 5.57 -10.05
CA SER A 78 17.81 6.51 -10.52
C SER A 78 17.59 7.66 -9.54
N GLY A 79 18.12 7.63 -8.31
CA GLY A 79 17.77 8.62 -7.28
C GLY A 79 16.30 8.50 -6.85
N GLY A 80 15.77 7.27 -6.82
CA GLY A 80 14.39 6.98 -6.43
C GLY A 80 13.36 7.40 -7.47
N HIS A 81 13.63 7.19 -8.77
CA HIS A 81 12.57 7.35 -9.77
C HIS A 81 11.47 6.32 -9.50
N GLU A 82 10.24 6.79 -9.56
CA GLU A 82 9.01 6.01 -9.31
C GLU A 82 8.95 4.72 -10.11
N ALA A 83 9.26 4.77 -11.42
CA ALA A 83 9.32 3.57 -12.24
C ALA A 83 10.35 2.53 -11.75
N ALA A 84 11.47 2.94 -11.14
CA ALA A 84 12.45 2.01 -10.59
C ALA A 84 11.93 1.35 -9.31
N ILE A 85 11.28 2.14 -8.44
CA ILE A 85 10.65 1.65 -7.19
C ILE A 85 9.51 0.68 -7.53
N ASP A 86 8.64 1.05 -8.47
CA ASP A 86 7.51 0.23 -8.91
C ASP A 86 7.98 -1.09 -9.51
N ASN A 87 9.00 -1.07 -10.38
CA ASN A 87 9.55 -2.30 -10.96
C ASN A 87 10.20 -3.21 -9.91
N PHE A 88 10.98 -2.63 -8.98
CA PHE A 88 11.57 -3.37 -7.88
C PHE A 88 10.50 -4.01 -7.00
N LEU A 89 9.49 -3.23 -6.61
CA LEU A 89 8.44 -3.67 -5.71
C LEU A 89 7.53 -4.71 -6.36
N ALA A 90 7.12 -4.53 -7.62
CA ALA A 90 6.36 -5.54 -8.34
C ALA A 90 7.11 -6.89 -8.37
N LYS A 91 8.42 -6.86 -8.66
CA LYS A 91 9.24 -8.08 -8.67
C LYS A 91 9.41 -8.69 -7.28
N LEU A 92 9.54 -7.86 -6.26
CA LEU A 92 9.65 -8.30 -4.88
C LEU A 92 8.35 -8.97 -4.39
N LEU A 93 7.20 -8.38 -4.70
CA LEU A 93 5.88 -8.92 -4.36
C LEU A 93 5.63 -10.25 -5.09
N GLU A 94 6.04 -10.38 -6.35
CA GLU A 94 6.00 -11.65 -7.10
C GLU A 94 6.86 -12.73 -6.42
N LYS A 95 8.08 -12.37 -6.00
CA LYS A 95 8.98 -13.31 -5.29
C LYS A 95 8.46 -13.72 -3.91
N LEU A 96 7.67 -12.85 -3.31
CA LEU A 96 6.94 -13.11 -2.10
C LEU A 96 5.57 -13.73 -2.40
N GLU A 97 5.20 -14.17 -3.61
CA GLU A 97 3.90 -14.89 -3.83
C GLU A 97 2.67 -14.07 -3.36
N TYR A 98 2.70 -12.76 -3.58
CA TYR A 98 1.52 -11.91 -3.40
C TYR A 98 0.49 -12.12 -4.51
N ASP A 99 0.95 -12.55 -5.69
CA ASP A 99 0.15 -13.20 -6.72
C ASP A 99 0.07 -14.72 -6.51
N ASP A 100 -0.99 -15.32 -7.05
CA ASP A 100 -1.20 -16.76 -7.14
C ASP A 100 -2.25 -17.05 -8.23
N ASP A 101 -2.81 -18.27 -8.26
CA ASP A 101 -3.84 -18.65 -9.22
C ASP A 101 -5.08 -17.72 -9.21
N ASN A 102 -5.32 -17.03 -8.09
CA ASN A 102 -6.52 -16.24 -7.81
C ASN A 102 -6.24 -14.75 -7.60
N ARG A 103 -4.96 -14.35 -7.56
CA ARG A 103 -4.52 -12.98 -7.29
C ARG A 103 -3.50 -12.56 -8.32
N ILE A 104 -3.69 -11.38 -8.90
CA ILE A 104 -2.74 -10.79 -9.83
C ILE A 104 -2.15 -9.50 -9.27
N ILE A 105 -0.86 -9.30 -9.48
CA ILE A 105 -0.21 -8.00 -9.27
C ILE A 105 -0.50 -7.16 -10.52
N PHE A 106 -1.19 -6.04 -10.32
CA PHE A 106 -1.55 -5.11 -11.38
C PHE A 106 -0.76 -3.81 -11.19
N VAL A 107 -0.01 -3.41 -12.22
CA VAL A 107 0.81 -2.18 -12.20
C VAL A 107 0.05 -1.07 -12.93
N SER A 108 0.06 0.14 -12.36
CA SER A 108 -0.58 1.35 -12.88
C SER A 108 -2.08 1.17 -13.09
N HIS A 109 -2.86 1.41 -12.04
CA HIS A 109 -4.32 1.35 -12.10
C HIS A 109 -4.97 2.64 -11.63
N ASP A 110 -5.96 3.11 -12.38
CA ASP A 110 -6.74 4.28 -12.04
C ASP A 110 -8.11 3.86 -11.54
N PHE A 111 -8.44 4.23 -10.30
CA PHE A 111 -9.80 4.08 -9.78
C PHE A 111 -10.56 5.40 -9.88
N PRO A 112 -11.64 5.47 -10.67
CA PRO A 112 -12.53 6.62 -10.63
C PRO A 112 -13.30 6.66 -9.32
N PHE A 113 -13.55 7.85 -8.79
CA PHE A 113 -14.42 8.03 -7.64
C PHE A 113 -15.00 9.45 -7.61
N ASP A 114 -16.16 9.59 -6.98
CA ASP A 114 -16.79 10.89 -6.81
C ASP A 114 -16.26 11.60 -5.55
N ILE A 115 -16.00 12.90 -5.69
CA ILE A 115 -15.56 13.78 -4.61
C ILE A 115 -16.21 15.15 -4.77
N CYS A 116 -16.93 15.60 -3.75
CA CYS A 116 -17.65 16.89 -3.75
C CYS A 116 -18.59 17.09 -4.96
N GLY A 117 -19.19 16.02 -5.47
CA GLY A 117 -20.11 16.04 -6.62
C GLY A 117 -19.43 15.99 -7.99
N GLU A 118 -18.11 15.84 -8.04
CA GLU A 118 -17.34 15.72 -9.28
C GLU A 118 -16.63 14.36 -9.34
N THR A 119 -16.53 13.77 -10.53
CA THR A 119 -15.76 12.55 -10.74
C THR A 119 -14.27 12.89 -10.84
N SER A 120 -13.46 12.21 -10.05
CA SER A 120 -12.00 12.30 -10.04
C SER A 120 -11.38 10.90 -10.14
N SER A 121 -10.06 10.80 -10.01
CA SER A 121 -9.33 9.53 -10.08
C SER A 121 -8.27 9.39 -8.99
N ALA A 122 -8.00 8.14 -8.63
CA ALA A 122 -6.88 7.73 -7.83
C ALA A 122 -5.94 6.85 -8.66
N GLU A 123 -4.78 7.41 -9.02
CA GLU A 123 -3.70 6.66 -9.66
C GLU A 123 -2.95 5.85 -8.60
N ILE A 124 -2.89 4.53 -8.79
CA ILE A 124 -2.20 3.60 -7.91
C ILE A 124 -1.09 2.92 -8.69
N ASN A 125 0.12 2.97 -8.11
CA ASN A 125 1.31 2.39 -8.72
C ASN A 125 1.18 0.87 -8.87
N ILE A 126 0.80 0.17 -7.81
CA ILE A 126 0.61 -1.28 -7.81
C ILE A 126 -0.62 -1.63 -6.96
N CYS A 127 -1.47 -2.53 -7.44
CA CYS A 127 -2.53 -3.13 -6.63
C CYS A 127 -2.54 -4.64 -6.79
N ILE A 128 -3.07 -5.33 -5.78
CA ILE A 128 -3.35 -6.76 -5.86
C ILE A 128 -4.83 -6.90 -6.07
N VAL A 129 -5.20 -7.60 -7.12
CA VAL A 129 -6.57 -7.83 -7.51
C VAL A 129 -6.88 -9.31 -7.39
N GLY A 130 -7.94 -9.65 -6.67
CA GLY A 130 -8.39 -11.02 -6.50
C GLY A 130 -9.30 -11.50 -7.62
N GLU A 131 -9.80 -12.72 -7.45
CA GLU A 131 -10.92 -13.22 -8.22
C GLU A 131 -12.05 -12.19 -8.24
N ASN A 132 -12.70 -12.05 -9.40
CA ASN A 132 -13.77 -11.10 -9.63
C ASN A 132 -13.36 -9.61 -9.72
N GLN A 133 -12.08 -9.29 -9.90
CA GLN A 133 -11.61 -7.91 -10.03
C GLN A 133 -11.80 -7.04 -8.76
N HIS A 134 -11.89 -7.66 -7.59
CA HIS A 134 -11.95 -6.95 -6.32
C HIS A 134 -10.54 -6.55 -5.87
N THR A 135 -10.38 -5.32 -5.41
CA THR A 135 -9.09 -4.81 -4.94
C THR A 135 -8.79 -5.38 -3.55
N ILE A 136 -7.69 -6.13 -3.42
CA ILE A 136 -7.26 -6.75 -2.16
C ILE A 136 -6.24 -5.89 -1.45
N MET A 137 -5.26 -5.32 -2.16
CA MET A 137 -4.19 -4.51 -1.57
C MET A 137 -3.83 -3.33 -2.45
N LEU A 138 -3.48 -2.22 -1.80
CA LEU A 138 -3.02 -1.00 -2.45
C LEU A 138 -1.55 -0.76 -2.15
N VAL A 139 -0.78 -0.42 -3.17
CA VAL A 139 0.65 -0.14 -3.02
C VAL A 139 0.98 1.11 -3.81
N LEU A 140 1.47 2.12 -3.10
CA LEU A 140 1.78 3.41 -3.70
C LEU A 140 3.25 3.75 -3.44
N ASP A 141 3.94 4.19 -4.47
CA ASP A 141 5.21 4.90 -4.30
C ASP A 141 4.92 6.39 -4.05
N LYS A 142 5.69 7.01 -3.17
CA LYS A 142 5.53 8.44 -2.87
C LYS A 142 6.87 9.16 -2.78
N LYS A 143 7.02 10.12 -3.70
CA LYS A 143 8.04 11.18 -3.64
C LYS A 143 7.75 12.26 -2.58
N LEU A 144 6.54 12.32 -2.04
CA LEU A 144 6.06 13.43 -1.19
C LEU A 144 6.26 13.16 0.31
N LYS A 145 6.39 14.24 1.08
CA LYS A 145 6.61 14.26 2.55
C LYS A 145 5.51 13.58 3.37
N ASP A 146 4.32 13.38 2.80
CA ASP A 146 3.14 12.87 3.52
C ASP A 146 2.35 11.90 2.63
N PRO A 147 2.64 10.58 2.69
CA PRO A 147 2.00 9.58 1.83
C PRO A 147 0.57 9.25 2.27
N GLU A 148 0.20 9.62 3.50
CA GLU A 148 -0.99 9.14 4.18
C GLU A 148 -2.30 9.65 3.57
N PRO A 149 -2.44 10.95 3.25
CA PRO A 149 -3.63 11.47 2.58
C PRO A 149 -3.92 10.75 1.26
N GLN A 150 -2.87 10.41 0.51
CA GLN A 150 -2.99 9.83 -0.82
C GLN A 150 -3.37 8.35 -0.77
N VAL A 151 -2.75 7.56 0.13
CA VAL A 151 -3.13 6.14 0.29
C VAL A 151 -4.54 5.99 0.86
N ILE A 152 -4.98 6.93 1.70
CA ILE A 152 -6.36 6.96 2.21
C ILE A 152 -7.34 7.31 1.09
N ALA A 153 -7.04 8.33 0.27
CA ALA A 153 -7.87 8.66 -0.88
C ALA A 153 -7.96 7.49 -1.88
N ALA A 154 -6.84 6.81 -2.15
CA ALA A 154 -6.80 5.62 -2.99
C ALA A 154 -7.66 4.47 -2.42
N ALA A 155 -7.66 4.26 -1.10
CA ALA A 155 -8.54 3.27 -0.47
C ALA A 155 -10.02 3.62 -0.60
N ILE A 156 -10.37 4.91 -0.53
CA ILE A 156 -11.76 5.37 -0.74
C ILE A 156 -12.17 5.16 -2.20
N ALA A 157 -11.28 5.43 -3.16
CA ALA A 157 -11.52 5.18 -4.57
C ALA A 157 -11.68 3.68 -4.88
N ALA A 158 -10.81 2.84 -4.33
CA ALA A 158 -10.92 1.38 -4.45
C ALA A 158 -12.25 0.86 -3.87
N TYR A 159 -12.68 1.37 -2.71
CA TYR A 159 -13.99 1.05 -2.13
C TYR A 159 -15.16 1.42 -3.05
N ALA A 160 -15.11 2.59 -3.67
CA ALA A 160 -16.15 3.06 -4.59
C ALA A 160 -16.22 2.15 -5.81
N ASN A 161 -15.08 1.91 -6.47
CA ASN A 161 -14.95 1.06 -7.65
C ASN A 161 -15.38 -0.39 -7.38
N ASP A 162 -14.91 -1.00 -6.28
CA ASP A 162 -15.28 -2.38 -5.93
C ASP A 162 -16.80 -2.51 -5.71
N ASN A 163 -17.44 -1.53 -5.06
CA ASN A 163 -18.89 -1.52 -4.88
C ASN A 163 -19.67 -1.26 -6.17
N GLU A 164 -19.12 -0.48 -7.08
CA GLU A 164 -19.69 -0.27 -8.42
C GLU A 164 -19.66 -1.57 -9.22
N ILE A 165 -18.50 -2.25 -9.31
CA ILE A 165 -18.33 -3.55 -9.96
C ILE A 165 -19.29 -4.59 -9.35
N ARG A 166 -19.44 -4.62 -8.02
CA ARG A 166 -20.41 -5.50 -7.35
C ARG A 166 -21.83 -5.21 -7.80
N THR A 167 -22.22 -3.93 -7.87
CA THR A 167 -23.55 -3.51 -8.32
C THR A 167 -23.81 -3.92 -9.77
N MET A 168 -22.84 -3.70 -10.66
CA MET A 168 -22.91 -4.15 -12.07
C MET A 168 -23.09 -5.67 -12.19
N ARG A 169 -22.56 -6.43 -11.22
CA ARG A 169 -22.67 -7.89 -11.14
C ARG A 169 -23.85 -8.37 -10.29
N HIS A 170 -24.81 -7.49 -10.01
CA HIS A 170 -26.01 -7.78 -9.20
C HIS A 170 -25.69 -8.32 -7.79
N ARG A 171 -24.54 -7.95 -7.23
CA ARG A 171 -24.16 -8.24 -5.84
C ARG A 171 -24.45 -7.00 -4.97
N PRO A 172 -24.87 -7.19 -3.71
CA PRO A 172 -25.09 -6.07 -2.81
C PRO A 172 -23.78 -5.33 -2.54
N ARG A 173 -23.84 -4.00 -2.39
CA ARG A 173 -22.72 -3.19 -1.91
C ARG A 173 -22.28 -3.69 -0.53
N LEU A 174 -20.98 -3.78 -0.30
CA LEU A 174 -20.43 -4.00 1.03
C LEU A 174 -20.55 -2.70 1.82
N PRO A 175 -20.98 -2.74 3.10
CA PRO A 175 -21.08 -1.54 3.93
C PRO A 175 -19.71 -1.03 4.39
N THR A 176 -18.70 -1.90 4.39
CA THR A 176 -17.33 -1.60 4.77
C THR A 176 -16.36 -2.57 4.10
N ILE A 177 -15.15 -2.10 3.78
CA ILE A 177 -14.03 -2.90 3.30
C ILE A 177 -12.78 -2.40 4.03
N THR A 178 -11.91 -3.32 4.45
CA THR A 178 -10.59 -2.96 4.99
C THR A 178 -9.53 -3.29 3.96
N PHE A 179 -8.84 -2.26 3.47
CA PHE A 179 -7.74 -2.42 2.54
C PHE A 179 -6.41 -2.46 3.31
N PRO A 180 -5.64 -3.56 3.24
CA PRO A 180 -4.21 -3.49 3.47
C PRO A 180 -3.58 -2.55 2.43
N ALA A 181 -2.70 -1.66 2.88
CA ALA A 181 -1.94 -0.82 1.98
C ALA A 181 -0.48 -0.69 2.38
N ILE A 182 0.38 -0.46 1.39
CA ILE A 182 1.82 -0.22 1.56
C ILE A 182 2.15 1.10 0.88
N THR A 183 2.91 1.96 1.54
CA THR A 183 3.56 3.10 0.89
C THR A 183 5.06 2.93 0.92
N MET A 184 5.74 3.19 -0.19
CA MET A 184 7.20 3.12 -0.25
C MET A 184 7.84 4.50 -0.14
N HIS A 185 8.97 4.54 0.56
CA HIS A 185 9.93 5.64 0.50
C HIS A 185 11.29 5.06 0.09
N GLY A 186 11.62 5.14 -1.20
CA GLY A 186 12.72 4.35 -1.75
C GLY A 186 12.40 2.86 -1.60
N THR A 187 13.21 2.14 -0.84
CA THR A 187 13.02 0.70 -0.57
C THR A 187 12.46 0.42 0.84
N TYR A 188 12.02 1.46 1.55
CA TYR A 188 11.43 1.38 2.89
C TYR A 188 9.89 1.37 2.82
N PRO A 189 9.19 0.32 3.32
CA PRO A 189 7.74 0.30 3.36
C PRO A 189 7.16 0.84 4.67
N ILE A 190 6.01 1.50 4.56
CA ILE A 190 5.09 1.78 5.68
C ILE A 190 3.79 1.03 5.39
N PHE A 191 3.27 0.35 6.42
CA PHE A 191 2.09 -0.52 6.30
C PHE A 191 0.86 0.15 6.89
N TYR A 192 -0.29 -0.04 6.24
CA TYR A 192 -1.56 0.50 6.66
C TYR A 192 -2.67 -0.57 6.62
N LYS A 193 -3.65 -0.41 7.51
CA LYS A 193 -4.97 -1.04 7.39
C LYS A 193 -6.01 0.08 7.37
N ILE A 194 -6.71 0.23 6.25
CA ILE A 194 -7.62 1.34 6.01
C ILE A 194 -9.04 0.79 5.87
N THR A 195 -9.84 0.97 6.91
CA THR A 195 -11.25 0.57 6.90
C THR A 195 -12.09 1.70 6.31
N VAL A 196 -12.56 1.51 5.09
CA VAL A 196 -13.50 2.44 4.43
C VAL A 196 -14.92 1.96 4.68
N THR A 197 -15.81 2.89 5.00
CA THR A 197 -17.24 2.63 5.20
C THR A 197 -18.05 3.35 4.12
N ALA A 198 -19.28 2.89 3.88
CA ALA A 198 -20.22 3.59 3.01
C ALA A 198 -20.40 5.05 3.45
N GLN A 199 -20.51 5.30 4.75
CA GLN A 199 -20.65 6.65 5.29
C GLN A 199 -19.45 7.54 4.96
N LEU A 200 -18.22 7.03 5.06
CA LEU A 200 -17.03 7.80 4.67
C LEU A 200 -17.02 8.08 3.17
N CYS A 201 -17.27 7.06 2.35
CA CYS A 201 -17.31 7.19 0.89
C CYS A 201 -18.37 8.20 0.45
N ASP A 202 -19.59 8.12 1.00
CA ASP A 202 -20.68 9.05 0.71
C ASP A 202 -20.32 10.47 1.18
N ALA A 203 -19.68 10.61 2.35
CA ALA A 203 -19.25 11.92 2.83
C ALA A 203 -18.21 12.57 1.90
N VAL A 204 -17.28 11.79 1.36
CA VAL A 204 -16.32 12.25 0.35
C VAL A 204 -17.04 12.66 -0.94
N ALA A 205 -17.90 11.78 -1.46
CA ALA A 205 -18.66 12.01 -2.69
C ALA A 205 -19.52 13.28 -2.60
N PHE A 206 -20.19 13.53 -1.48
CA PHE A 206 -21.04 14.70 -1.29
C PHE A 206 -20.32 15.92 -0.71
N GLY A 207 -19.01 15.82 -0.40
CA GLY A 207 -18.27 16.92 0.21
C GLY A 207 -18.81 17.32 1.58
N THR A 208 -19.21 16.35 2.39
CA THR A 208 -19.76 16.56 3.75
C THR A 208 -18.81 16.06 4.83
N TYR A 209 -19.05 16.48 6.09
CA TYR A 209 -18.27 16.00 7.24
C TYR A 209 -18.88 14.69 7.76
N PRO A 210 -18.16 13.56 7.78
CA PRO A 210 -18.68 12.33 8.34
C PRO A 210 -18.75 12.43 9.88
N PRO A 211 -19.87 12.01 10.49
CA PRO A 211 -20.06 12.11 11.95
C PRO A 211 -19.17 11.13 12.72
N THR A 212 -18.83 10.00 12.12
CA THR A 212 -17.97 8.98 12.72
C THR A 212 -16.52 9.20 12.29
N THR A 213 -15.61 9.21 13.26
CA THR A 213 -14.18 9.27 12.97
C THR A 213 -13.72 7.96 12.35
N THR A 214 -13.00 8.04 11.23
CA THR A 214 -12.34 6.89 10.63
C THR A 214 -10.91 6.79 11.13
N HIS A 215 -10.49 5.60 11.54
CA HIS A 215 -9.12 5.33 11.99
C HIS A 215 -8.39 4.48 10.95
N ALA A 216 -7.37 5.06 10.31
CA ALA A 216 -6.40 4.31 9.54
C ALA A 216 -5.28 3.84 10.47
N LEU A 217 -5.03 2.54 10.51
CA LEU A 217 -3.98 1.96 11.36
C LEU A 217 -2.67 1.95 10.56
N ARG A 218 -1.57 2.41 11.16
CA ARG A 218 -0.25 2.51 10.55
C ARG A 218 0.78 1.72 11.34
N TYR A 219 1.67 1.03 10.65
CA TYR A 219 2.88 0.44 11.22
C TYR A 219 4.11 0.82 10.40
N ILE A 220 5.14 1.29 11.10
CA ILE A 220 6.43 1.71 10.57
C ILE A 220 7.45 0.69 11.10
N PRO A 221 8.08 -0.12 10.23
CA PRO A 221 9.09 -1.10 10.64
C PRO A 221 10.22 -0.46 11.45
N ASP A 222 10.49 -1.04 12.62
CA ASP A 222 11.65 -0.69 13.43
C ASP A 222 12.89 -1.38 12.85
N LEU A 223 13.71 -0.63 12.12
CA LEU A 223 14.88 -1.18 11.42
C LEU A 223 16.14 -1.09 12.29
N PRO A 224 17.03 -2.10 12.22
CA PRO A 224 18.25 -2.14 13.00
C PRO A 224 19.26 -1.05 12.63
N LEU A 225 19.18 -0.52 11.40
CA LEU A 225 20.09 0.48 10.85
C LEU A 225 19.31 1.64 10.21
N PRO A 226 19.95 2.80 9.91
CA PRO A 226 19.26 4.03 9.54
C PRO A 226 18.21 3.87 8.43
N TYR A 227 17.10 4.58 8.59
CA TYR A 227 15.93 4.55 7.71
C TYR A 227 16.25 4.83 6.23
N ASN A 228 17.24 5.70 5.96
CA ASN A 228 17.63 6.12 4.61
C ASN A 228 18.27 5.00 3.77
N GLU A 229 18.62 3.87 4.40
CA GLU A 229 19.31 2.75 3.74
C GLU A 229 18.36 1.63 3.29
N GLY A 230 17.07 1.69 3.66
CA GLY A 230 16.03 0.77 3.20
C GLY A 230 16.49 -0.70 3.13
N MET A 231 16.31 -1.36 1.99
CA MET A 231 16.71 -2.76 1.76
C MET A 231 18.17 -2.95 1.29
N HIS A 232 19.00 -1.91 1.23
CA HIS A 232 20.40 -2.02 0.82
C HIS A 232 21.22 -2.77 1.87
N LEU A 233 20.89 -2.58 3.14
CA LEU A 233 21.50 -3.30 4.25
C LEU A 233 20.82 -4.65 4.47
N LEU A 234 21.61 -5.72 4.55
CA LEU A 234 21.08 -7.08 4.73
C LEU A 234 20.15 -7.22 5.95
N GLN A 235 20.52 -6.59 7.08
CA GLN A 235 19.72 -6.68 8.29
C GLN A 235 18.35 -5.99 8.13
N ASN A 236 18.33 -4.82 7.49
CA ASN A 236 17.07 -4.14 7.17
C ASN A 236 16.24 -4.96 6.19
N ARG A 237 16.87 -5.52 5.15
CA ARG A 237 16.22 -6.37 4.16
C ARG A 237 15.49 -7.54 4.80
N ILE A 238 16.14 -8.25 5.73
CA ILE A 238 15.53 -9.37 6.47
C ILE A 238 14.31 -8.90 7.28
N GLU A 239 14.41 -7.79 8.02
CA GLU A 239 13.29 -7.28 8.82
C GLU A 239 12.12 -6.82 7.93
N ILE A 240 12.42 -6.15 6.82
CA ILE A 240 11.38 -5.69 5.89
C ILE A 240 10.70 -6.87 5.22
N LEU A 241 11.45 -7.85 4.72
CA LEU A 241 10.90 -9.07 4.13
C LEU A 241 10.03 -9.83 5.13
N THR A 242 10.46 -9.89 6.40
CA THR A 242 9.69 -10.47 7.50
C THR A 242 8.36 -9.74 7.72
N CYS A 243 8.36 -8.41 7.66
CA CYS A 243 7.14 -7.60 7.74
C CYS A 243 6.22 -7.83 6.53
N LEU A 244 6.77 -7.86 5.31
CA LEU A 244 6.01 -8.14 4.08
C LEU A 244 5.37 -9.53 4.15
N GLU A 245 6.13 -10.57 4.51
CA GLU A 245 5.60 -11.93 4.64
C GLU A 245 4.44 -11.99 5.64
N ALA A 246 4.59 -11.35 6.81
CA ALA A 246 3.53 -11.29 7.80
C ALA A 246 2.32 -10.46 7.35
N PHE A 247 2.50 -9.50 6.44
CA PHE A 247 1.45 -8.64 5.94
C PHE A 247 0.48 -9.38 5.02
N LYS A 248 0.91 -10.49 4.41
CA LYS A 248 0.04 -11.36 3.59
C LYS A 248 -1.20 -11.85 4.31
N GLN A 249 -1.16 -11.98 5.63
CA GLN A 249 -2.32 -12.43 6.41
C GLN A 249 -3.55 -11.53 6.21
N PHE A 250 -3.37 -10.30 5.75
CA PHE A 250 -4.45 -9.34 5.48
C PHE A 250 -5.00 -9.41 4.05
N LEU A 251 -4.47 -10.28 3.19
CA LEU A 251 -4.92 -10.45 1.80
C LEU A 251 -6.12 -11.39 1.66
N GLN A 252 -6.54 -12.04 2.74
CA GLN A 252 -7.67 -12.96 2.75
C GLN A 252 -8.96 -12.20 3.07
N ASN A 253 -9.57 -11.58 2.06
CA ASN A 253 -10.95 -11.08 2.10
C ASN A 253 -11.74 -11.63 0.91
#